data_AF-M6RAQ2-F1
#
_entry.id   AF-M6RAQ2-F1
#
_cell.length_a   1.000
_cell.length_b   1.000
_cell.length_c   1.000
_cell.angle_alpha   90.00
_cell.angle_beta   90.00
_cell.angle_gamma   90.00
#
_symmetry.space_group_name_H-M   'P 1'
#
loop_
_entity.id
_entity.type
_entity.pdbx_description
1 polymer ?
#
loop_
_entity_poly.entity_id
_entity_poly.type
_entity_poly.pdbx_seq_one_letter_code
_entity_poly.pdbx_strand_id
1 'polypeptide(L)'
;MEVSPEILRYALSIFDYSDFLESGRLRILLSPILEEDLYSAFRGISGFPISFIPHRGSNHWKKNSYEELRFISESFFHKKDVNISTLTRFEKIWTRNFISNLPQLTSMEPIRSLFGICQGKADVLVCGAGPSLILSLNDIKTYRKNLVLIAVDTALMVLWNFGIDPDLVFSVDPQVLNTKYLEGYNGNAKIVFDPTSSYHSLRLPGKFKNGFFTSSPFPLIRILSSKPEEEIGAVDFGGSVSTNAVSLAEKMGARNILLVGQDLSFPNKLAHCKGAVLEERFNHIESRKLRREYHNHKQMTALPVKKAASIQGGEIRTNEKLLIFKKWFEEHPKKNLWFNFGKDGVVLNGIPNSDFLKYIQENECDLRFVESIRSQILFISEKGLESDFQSNFLKEKTTLEKDEENFSSYKSSLSQASVSKTNSFSKNEDDLTQNFSRFMLKKKILSELNVLSDQLKVFIEK
;
A
#
# COMPACT_ATOMS: atom_id res chain seq x y z
N MET A 1 -26.20 6.29 19.34
CA MET A 1 -25.04 6.54 20.22
C MET A 1 -25.54 7.28 21.43
N GLU A 2 -25.23 6.81 22.63
CA GLU A 2 -25.72 7.37 23.89
C GLU A 2 -24.58 7.54 24.89
N VAL A 3 -24.54 8.68 25.58
CA VAL A 3 -23.51 9.02 26.58
C VAL A 3 -23.86 8.44 27.94
N SER A 4 -25.15 8.42 28.29
CA SER A 4 -25.65 8.06 29.61
C SER A 4 -26.38 6.71 29.56
N PRO A 5 -25.82 5.63 30.12
CA PRO A 5 -26.49 4.32 30.20
C PRO A 5 -27.87 4.37 30.87
N GLU A 6 -28.08 5.34 31.76
CA GLU A 6 -29.36 5.55 32.44
C GLU A 6 -30.48 5.97 31.48
N ILE A 7 -30.17 6.81 30.49
CA ILE A 7 -31.12 7.22 29.45
C ILE A 7 -31.51 6.00 28.62
N LEU A 8 -30.53 5.20 28.22
CA LEU A 8 -30.80 3.98 27.47
C LEU A 8 -31.67 3.02 28.29
N ARG A 9 -31.32 2.78 29.56
CA ARG A 9 -32.10 1.91 30.45
C ARG A 9 -33.55 2.38 30.57
N TYR A 10 -33.75 3.69 30.71
CA TYR A 10 -35.09 4.26 30.80
C TYR A 10 -35.86 4.11 29.48
N ALA A 11 -35.23 4.37 28.34
CA ALA A 11 -35.84 4.17 27.03
C ALA A 11 -36.29 2.71 26.81
N LEU A 12 -35.44 1.74 27.15
CA LEU A 12 -35.74 0.30 27.08
C LEU A 12 -36.87 -0.13 28.03
N SER A 13 -37.15 0.65 29.09
CA SER A 13 -38.27 0.35 30.00
C SER A 13 -39.63 0.88 29.51
N ILE A 14 -39.63 1.81 28.55
CA ILE A 14 -40.85 2.45 28.04
C ILE A 14 -41.31 1.82 26.72
N PHE A 15 -40.36 1.31 25.93
CA PHE A 15 -40.65 0.79 24.59
C PHE A 15 -39.88 -0.51 24.36
N ASP A 16 -40.54 -1.49 23.74
CA ASP A 16 -39.93 -2.75 23.37
C ASP A 16 -39.16 -2.61 22.04
N TYR A 17 -37.83 -2.64 22.13
CA TYR A 17 -36.93 -2.53 20.98
C TYR A 17 -36.47 -3.88 20.42
N SER A 18 -36.97 -5.02 20.92
CA SER A 18 -36.48 -6.37 20.62
C SER A 18 -36.39 -6.63 19.10
N ASP A 19 -37.47 -6.36 18.35
CA ASP A 19 -37.50 -6.54 16.89
C ASP A 19 -36.40 -5.72 16.17
N PHE A 20 -36.14 -4.49 16.58
CA PHE A 20 -35.12 -3.64 15.95
C PHE A 20 -33.69 -4.10 16.27
N LEU A 21 -33.49 -4.64 17.47
CA LEU A 21 -32.20 -5.17 17.92
C LEU A 21 -31.90 -6.51 17.25
N GLU A 22 -32.86 -7.44 17.23
CA GLU A 22 -32.73 -8.76 16.61
C GLU A 22 -32.55 -8.66 15.10
N SER A 23 -33.28 -7.76 14.43
CA SER A 23 -33.12 -7.50 12.99
C SER A 23 -31.85 -6.73 12.63
N GLY A 24 -31.09 -6.22 13.61
CA GLY A 24 -29.89 -5.42 13.40
C GLY A 24 -30.13 -4.03 12.81
N ARG A 25 -31.40 -3.58 12.73
CA ARG A 25 -31.82 -2.25 12.29
C ARG A 25 -31.50 -1.16 13.31
N LEU A 26 -31.44 -1.53 14.60
CA LEU A 26 -30.98 -0.68 15.68
C LEU A 26 -29.66 -1.23 16.23
N ARG A 27 -28.61 -0.40 16.17
CA ARG A 27 -27.32 -0.67 16.80
C ARG A 27 -27.07 0.40 17.84
N ILE A 28 -26.81 -0.01 19.09
CA ILE A 28 -26.58 0.92 20.20
C ILE A 28 -25.08 0.92 20.53
N LEU A 29 -24.52 2.12 20.64
CA LEU A 29 -23.14 2.35 21.07
C LEU A 29 -23.19 3.25 22.30
N LEU A 30 -22.49 2.86 23.36
CA LEU A 30 -22.42 3.57 24.63
C LEU A 30 -21.03 4.17 24.84
N SER A 31 -20.97 5.39 25.41
CA SER A 31 -19.71 6.05 25.75
C SER A 31 -18.96 5.31 26.87
N PRO A 32 -17.62 5.21 26.83
CA PRO A 32 -16.70 5.75 25.82
C PRO A 32 -16.76 4.97 24.50
N ILE A 33 -16.89 5.68 23.38
CA ILE A 33 -16.90 5.10 22.03
C ILE A 33 -15.50 5.23 21.41
N LEU A 34 -14.92 4.10 21.02
CA LEU A 34 -13.68 4.04 20.24
C LEU A 34 -13.98 3.93 18.75
N GLU A 35 -12.99 4.22 17.91
CA GLU A 35 -13.13 4.09 16.46
C GLU A 35 -13.46 2.65 16.03
N GLU A 36 -12.95 1.65 16.76
CA GLU A 36 -13.23 0.22 16.56
C GLU A 36 -14.71 -0.14 16.74
N ASP A 37 -15.40 0.51 17.69
CA ASP A 37 -16.82 0.31 17.94
C ASP A 37 -17.66 0.79 16.75
N LEU A 38 -17.25 1.91 16.13
CA LEU A 38 -17.85 2.41 14.90
C LEU A 38 -17.59 1.47 13.72
N TYR A 39 -16.38 0.94 13.57
CA TYR A 39 -16.09 -0.07 12.55
C TYR A 39 -16.99 -1.30 12.69
N SER A 40 -17.14 -1.82 13.91
CA SER A 40 -18.03 -2.95 14.20
C SER A 40 -19.49 -2.61 13.87
N ALA A 41 -19.96 -1.46 14.35
CA ALA A 41 -21.33 -1.01 14.14
C ALA A 41 -21.68 -0.67 12.70
N PHE A 42 -20.72 -0.43 11.82
CA PHE A 42 -20.96 -0.16 10.39
C PHE A 42 -20.54 -1.29 9.46
N ARG A 43 -20.09 -2.43 10.01
CA ARG A 43 -19.76 -3.62 9.21
C ARG A 43 -20.97 -4.10 8.41
N GLY A 44 -20.77 -4.33 7.12
CA GLY A 44 -21.79 -4.85 6.18
C GLY A 44 -22.80 -3.82 5.66
N ILE A 45 -22.95 -2.67 6.31
CA ILE A 45 -23.89 -1.59 5.91
C ILE A 45 -23.14 -0.32 5.47
N SER A 46 -21.89 -0.48 5.11
CA SER A 46 -20.98 0.64 4.93
C SER A 46 -21.20 1.46 3.65
N GLY A 47 -21.91 0.92 2.66
CA GLY A 47 -22.20 1.62 1.39
C GLY A 47 -23.51 2.41 1.38
N PHE A 48 -24.28 2.41 2.47
CA PHE A 48 -25.52 3.18 2.55
C PHE A 48 -25.24 4.66 2.86
N PRO A 49 -26.03 5.61 2.34
CA PRO A 49 -25.93 7.01 2.73
C PRO A 49 -26.21 7.16 4.23
N ILE A 50 -25.37 7.91 4.92
CA ILE A 50 -25.42 8.09 6.37
C ILE A 50 -25.82 9.52 6.67
N SER A 51 -26.75 9.69 7.61
CA SER A 51 -27.16 11.01 8.12
C SER A 51 -26.93 11.06 9.62
N PHE A 52 -26.27 12.12 10.09
CA PHE A 52 -26.08 12.37 11.52
C PHE A 52 -27.21 13.26 12.03
N ILE A 53 -28.05 12.73 12.92
CA ILE A 53 -29.20 13.45 13.48
C ILE A 53 -29.01 13.55 15.00
N PRO A 54 -28.58 14.71 15.54
CA PRO A 54 -28.47 14.90 16.98
C PRO A 54 -29.85 15.06 17.61
N HIS A 55 -30.12 14.33 18.70
CA HIS A 55 -31.30 14.58 19.51
C HIS A 55 -31.14 15.91 20.27
N ARG A 56 -31.92 16.93 19.89
CA ARG A 56 -31.76 18.31 20.36
C ARG A 56 -31.78 18.44 21.89
N GLY A 57 -32.70 17.75 22.56
CA GLY A 57 -32.82 17.81 24.02
C GLY A 57 -31.58 17.27 24.73
N SER A 58 -31.08 16.11 24.29
CA SER A 58 -29.86 15.50 24.83
C SER A 58 -28.63 16.37 24.59
N ASN A 59 -28.53 16.94 23.38
CA ASN A 59 -27.44 17.83 23.00
C ASN A 59 -27.44 19.17 23.76
N HIS A 60 -28.61 19.68 24.16
CA HIS A 60 -28.68 20.85 25.04
C HIS A 60 -28.31 20.52 26.49
N TRP A 61 -28.69 19.34 26.99
CA TRP A 61 -28.44 18.94 28.37
C TRP A 61 -26.97 18.64 28.65
N LYS A 62 -26.32 17.82 27.81
CA LYS A 62 -24.89 17.45 27.93
C LYS A 62 -24.12 17.78 26.66
N LYS A 63 -24.09 19.06 26.30
CA LYS A 63 -23.50 19.57 25.06
C LYS A 63 -22.10 19.00 24.75
N ASN A 64 -21.16 19.15 25.67
CA ASN A 64 -19.77 18.73 25.43
C ASN A 64 -19.65 17.24 25.06
N SER A 65 -20.38 16.36 25.77
CA SER A 65 -20.30 14.92 25.54
C SER A 65 -20.96 14.48 24.23
N TYR A 66 -22.09 15.09 23.86
CA TYR A 66 -22.73 14.77 22.57
C TYR A 66 -22.01 15.43 21.38
N GLU A 67 -21.34 16.57 21.59
CA GLU A 67 -20.45 17.17 20.58
C GLU A 67 -19.19 16.32 20.34
N GLU A 68 -18.62 15.71 21.38
CA GLU A 68 -17.53 14.75 21.24
C GLU A 68 -17.96 13.52 20.42
N LEU A 69 -19.12 12.93 20.72
CA LEU A 69 -19.68 11.82 19.93
C LEU A 69 -19.88 12.21 18.46
N ARG A 70 -20.39 13.42 18.22
CA ARG A 70 -20.55 13.97 16.88
C ARG A 70 -19.20 14.08 16.17
N PHE A 71 -18.19 14.64 16.83
CA PHE A 71 -16.86 14.83 16.25
C PHE A 71 -16.19 13.51 15.88
N ILE A 72 -16.27 12.49 16.76
CA ILE A 72 -15.73 11.15 16.49
C ILE A 72 -16.45 10.52 15.29
N SER A 73 -17.78 10.66 15.22
CA SER A 73 -18.60 10.13 14.13
C SER A 73 -18.29 10.82 12.80
N GLU A 74 -18.29 12.15 12.76
CA GLU A 74 -17.96 12.94 11.57
C GLU A 74 -16.55 12.61 11.08
N SER A 75 -15.57 12.49 11.99
CA SER A 75 -14.20 12.10 11.66
C SER A 75 -14.13 10.70 11.04
N PHE A 76 -14.85 9.72 11.61
CA PHE A 76 -14.92 8.35 11.08
C PHE A 76 -15.53 8.31 9.68
N PHE A 77 -16.66 8.99 9.45
CA PHE A 77 -17.31 9.00 8.14
C PHE A 77 -16.52 9.79 7.10
N HIS A 78 -15.88 10.90 7.46
CA HIS A 78 -14.99 11.61 6.54
C HIS A 78 -13.82 10.75 6.07
N LYS A 79 -13.15 10.02 6.98
CA LYS A 79 -12.09 9.06 6.60
C LYS A 79 -12.65 8.00 5.63
N LYS A 80 -13.86 7.52 5.89
CA LYS A 80 -14.51 6.48 5.10
C LYS A 80 -14.99 6.94 3.73
N ASP A 81 -15.57 8.13 3.58
CA ASP A 81 -16.04 8.66 2.29
C ASP A 81 -14.85 8.92 1.34
N VAL A 82 -13.73 9.39 1.89
CA VAL A 82 -12.45 9.49 1.17
C VAL A 82 -11.98 8.10 0.73
N ASN A 83 -12.11 7.09 1.58
CA ASN A 83 -11.77 5.71 1.25
C ASN A 83 -12.70 5.10 0.20
N ILE A 84 -14.03 5.28 0.30
CA ILE A 84 -15.02 4.74 -0.66
C ILE A 84 -14.87 5.41 -2.02
N SER A 85 -14.74 6.73 -2.10
CA SER A 85 -14.54 7.43 -3.37
C SER A 85 -13.23 7.03 -4.06
N THR A 86 -12.17 6.77 -3.28
CA THR A 86 -10.90 6.22 -3.76
C THR A 86 -11.07 4.76 -4.22
N LEU A 87 -11.75 3.93 -3.42
CA LEU A 87 -12.07 2.53 -3.74
C LEU A 87 -12.87 2.45 -5.05
N THR A 88 -14.00 3.14 -5.19
CA THR A 88 -14.82 3.10 -6.41
C THR A 88 -14.07 3.58 -7.65
N ARG A 89 -13.20 4.59 -7.51
CA ARG A 89 -12.41 5.13 -8.63
C ARG A 89 -11.28 4.19 -9.05
N PHE A 90 -10.61 3.57 -8.10
CA PHE A 90 -9.40 2.79 -8.36
C PHE A 90 -9.63 1.28 -8.36
N GLU A 91 -10.73 0.75 -7.84
CA GLU A 91 -11.05 -0.68 -7.80
C GLU A 91 -10.92 -1.32 -9.18
N LYS A 92 -11.53 -0.73 -10.21
CA LYS A 92 -11.42 -1.24 -11.58
C LYS A 92 -9.97 -1.26 -12.07
N ILE A 93 -9.18 -0.24 -11.73
CA ILE A 93 -7.78 -0.13 -12.13
C ILE A 93 -6.93 -1.14 -11.37
N TRP A 94 -7.11 -1.25 -10.05
CA TRP A 94 -6.42 -2.19 -9.18
C TRP A 94 -6.71 -3.64 -9.56
N THR A 95 -7.99 -4.00 -9.74
CA THR A 95 -8.40 -5.34 -10.20
C THR A 95 -7.77 -5.67 -11.54
N ARG A 96 -7.86 -4.77 -12.53
CA ARG A 96 -7.27 -4.98 -13.85
C ARG A 96 -5.76 -5.15 -13.78
N ASN A 97 -5.09 -4.25 -13.06
CA ASN A 97 -3.64 -4.28 -12.90
C ASN A 97 -3.20 -5.57 -12.21
N PHE A 98 -3.85 -5.93 -11.10
CA PHE A 98 -3.60 -7.15 -10.34
C PHE A 98 -3.68 -8.40 -11.23
N ILE A 99 -4.80 -8.60 -11.93
CA ILE A 99 -4.99 -9.74 -12.85
C ILE A 99 -3.91 -9.74 -13.94
N SER A 100 -3.60 -8.57 -14.51
CA SER A 100 -2.60 -8.44 -15.57
C SER A 100 -1.17 -8.71 -15.07
N ASN A 101 -0.90 -8.50 -13.78
CA ASN A 101 0.40 -8.71 -13.17
C ASN A 101 0.64 -10.15 -12.72
N LEU A 102 -0.43 -10.94 -12.47
CA LEU A 102 -0.33 -12.32 -11.97
C LEU A 102 0.76 -13.17 -12.66
N PRO A 103 0.87 -13.21 -14.01
CA PRO A 103 1.89 -14.05 -14.66
C PRO A 103 3.33 -13.62 -14.39
N GLN A 104 3.58 -12.35 -14.10
CA GLN A 104 4.91 -11.84 -13.75
C GLN A 104 5.18 -11.99 -12.26
N LEU A 105 4.16 -11.84 -11.41
CA LEU A 105 4.29 -12.02 -9.96
C LEU A 105 4.78 -13.43 -9.61
N THR A 106 4.42 -14.45 -10.40
CA THR A 106 4.93 -15.83 -10.21
C THR A 106 6.43 -15.99 -10.45
N SER A 107 7.09 -15.00 -11.05
CA SER A 107 8.55 -14.97 -11.25
C SER A 107 9.29 -14.00 -10.32
N MET A 108 8.55 -13.35 -9.42
CA MET A 108 9.08 -12.41 -8.44
C MET A 108 9.10 -13.04 -7.05
N GLU A 109 9.91 -12.49 -6.16
CA GLU A 109 9.99 -12.96 -4.78
C GLU A 109 9.03 -12.22 -3.84
N PRO A 110 8.44 -12.89 -2.86
CA PRO A 110 7.83 -12.22 -1.71
C PRO A 110 8.78 -11.19 -1.07
N ILE A 111 8.31 -9.98 -0.81
CA ILE A 111 9.11 -8.94 -0.13
C ILE A 111 9.62 -9.38 1.25
N ARG A 112 8.91 -10.32 1.92
CA ARG A 112 9.35 -10.92 3.19
C ARG A 112 10.76 -11.48 3.14
N SER A 113 11.21 -11.96 1.99
CA SER A 113 12.58 -12.48 1.80
C SER A 113 13.67 -11.42 2.06
N LEU A 114 13.33 -10.13 1.99
CA LEU A 114 14.23 -9.02 2.33
C LEU A 114 14.23 -8.69 3.82
N PHE A 115 13.32 -9.24 4.62
CA PHE A 115 13.18 -8.83 6.01
C PHE A 115 14.34 -9.35 6.87
N GLY A 116 14.91 -8.48 7.70
CA GLY A 116 16.01 -8.78 8.61
C GLY A 116 17.39 -8.97 7.97
N ILE A 117 17.54 -8.88 6.65
CA ILE A 117 18.82 -9.16 5.99
C ILE A 117 19.94 -8.23 6.45
N CYS A 118 19.64 -6.97 6.80
CA CYS A 118 20.62 -6.00 7.28
C CYS A 118 21.09 -6.24 8.72
N GLN A 119 20.39 -7.08 9.51
CA GLN A 119 20.78 -7.52 10.86
C GLN A 119 21.19 -6.40 11.85
N GLY A 120 20.71 -5.17 11.66
CA GLY A 120 21.12 -4.01 12.44
C GLY A 120 22.56 -3.55 12.19
N LYS A 121 23.19 -3.97 11.09
CA LYS A 121 24.61 -3.68 10.79
C LYS A 121 24.83 -2.81 9.54
N ALA A 122 23.90 -2.82 8.58
CA ALA A 122 23.98 -1.99 7.39
C ALA A 122 23.01 -0.80 7.48
N ASP A 123 23.48 0.41 7.18
CA ASP A 123 22.61 1.57 7.02
C ASP A 123 21.88 1.49 5.67
N VAL A 124 20.62 1.97 5.65
CA VAL A 124 19.80 2.02 4.45
C VAL A 124 19.44 3.47 4.14
N LEU A 125 19.83 3.93 2.95
CA LEU A 125 19.48 5.23 2.42
C LEU A 125 18.20 5.12 1.58
N VAL A 126 17.19 5.92 1.91
CA VAL A 126 15.94 6.04 1.17
C VAL A 126 15.88 7.38 0.45
N CYS A 127 15.91 7.35 -0.88
CA CYS A 127 15.83 8.53 -1.72
C CYS A 127 14.40 8.75 -2.24
N GLY A 128 13.78 9.84 -1.77
CA GLY A 128 12.58 10.43 -2.34
C GLY A 128 12.90 11.36 -3.51
N ALA A 129 11.88 11.80 -4.23
CA ALA A 129 12.02 12.70 -5.38
C ALA A 129 11.76 14.19 -5.05
N GLY A 130 11.93 14.60 -3.80
CA GLY A 130 11.85 15.99 -3.40
C GLY A 130 12.89 16.86 -4.12
N PRO A 131 12.58 18.13 -4.43
CA PRO A 131 13.50 19.09 -5.04
C PRO A 131 14.95 19.09 -4.52
N SER A 132 15.17 18.87 -3.22
CA SER A 132 16.48 18.90 -2.58
C SER A 132 17.36 17.69 -2.91
N LEU A 133 16.83 16.62 -3.52
CA LEU A 133 17.61 15.44 -3.93
C LEU A 133 18.83 15.83 -4.76
N ILE A 134 18.68 16.79 -5.69
CA ILE A 134 19.75 17.25 -6.57
C ILE A 134 20.98 17.75 -5.78
N LEU A 135 20.75 18.35 -4.61
CA LEU A 135 21.79 18.94 -3.78
C LEU A 135 22.63 17.88 -3.06
N SER A 136 22.14 16.65 -2.97
CA SER A 136 22.79 15.54 -2.27
C SER A 136 23.36 14.47 -3.21
N LEU A 137 23.21 14.61 -4.54
CA LEU A 137 23.65 13.59 -5.50
C LEU A 137 25.16 13.31 -5.45
N ASN A 138 25.99 14.35 -5.30
CA ASN A 138 27.44 14.16 -5.18
C ASN A 138 27.82 13.38 -3.91
N ASP A 139 27.15 13.66 -2.79
CA ASP A 139 27.39 12.97 -1.52
C ASP A 139 26.95 11.50 -1.64
N ILE A 140 25.75 11.26 -2.18
CA ILE A 140 25.25 9.90 -2.42
C ILE A 140 26.21 9.12 -3.31
N LYS A 141 26.71 9.72 -4.40
CA LYS A 141 27.68 9.08 -5.30
C LYS A 141 28.99 8.75 -4.60
N THR A 142 29.48 9.66 -3.75
CA THR A 142 30.73 9.51 -2.99
C THR A 142 30.63 8.36 -1.99
N TYR A 143 29.52 8.28 -1.25
CA TYR A 143 29.31 7.30 -0.17
C TYR A 143 28.47 6.09 -0.59
N ARG A 144 28.22 5.90 -1.90
CA ARG A 144 27.32 4.85 -2.42
C ARG A 144 27.68 3.45 -1.95
N LYS A 145 28.98 3.16 -1.77
CA LYS A 145 29.49 1.84 -1.34
C LYS A 145 29.24 1.57 0.15
N ASN A 146 29.01 2.60 0.95
CA ASN A 146 28.78 2.50 2.40
C ASN A 146 27.34 2.15 2.75
N LEU A 147 26.41 2.17 1.78
CA LEU A 147 24.97 2.18 2.04
C LEU A 147 24.26 1.18 1.14
N VAL A 148 23.19 0.57 1.67
CA VAL A 148 22.14 -0.01 0.82
C VAL A 148 21.20 1.12 0.38
N LEU A 149 20.90 1.22 -0.91
CA LEU A 149 20.14 2.33 -1.47
C LEU A 149 18.77 1.87 -2.01
N ILE A 150 17.70 2.43 -1.43
CA ILE A 150 16.33 2.28 -1.93
C ILE A 150 15.90 3.61 -2.55
N ALA A 151 15.62 3.60 -3.85
CA ALA A 151 15.01 4.74 -4.53
C ALA A 151 13.49 4.54 -4.62
N VAL A 152 12.70 5.61 -4.47
CA VAL A 152 11.33 5.59 -4.98
C VAL A 152 11.36 5.72 -6.50
N ASP A 153 10.35 5.19 -7.19
CA ASP A 153 10.19 5.27 -8.65
C ASP A 153 10.48 6.66 -9.23
N THR A 154 9.89 7.71 -8.67
CA THR A 154 10.07 9.10 -9.10
C THR A 154 11.52 9.62 -8.98
N ALA A 155 12.35 9.01 -8.12
CA ALA A 155 13.76 9.37 -7.93
C ALA A 155 14.72 8.52 -8.78
N LEU A 156 14.26 7.38 -9.32
CA LEU A 156 15.10 6.40 -10.02
C LEU A 156 15.93 7.04 -11.14
N MET A 157 15.25 7.68 -12.11
CA MET A 157 15.94 8.22 -13.28
C MET A 157 16.83 9.42 -12.95
N VAL A 158 16.54 10.17 -11.88
CA VAL A 158 17.42 11.26 -11.40
C VAL A 158 18.75 10.67 -10.92
N LEU A 159 18.70 9.62 -10.10
CA LEU A 159 19.88 8.92 -9.60
C LEU A 159 20.64 8.24 -10.75
N TRP A 160 19.92 7.51 -11.61
CA TRP A 160 20.49 6.76 -12.73
C TRP A 160 21.24 7.67 -13.71
N ASN A 161 20.63 8.79 -14.11
CA ASN A 161 21.27 9.75 -15.02
C ASN A 161 22.50 10.43 -14.40
N PHE A 162 22.63 10.43 -13.07
CA PHE A 162 23.82 10.93 -12.36
C PHE A 162 24.90 9.84 -12.16
N GLY A 163 24.64 8.62 -12.62
CA GLY A 163 25.52 7.46 -12.47
C GLY A 163 25.46 6.83 -11.09
N ILE A 164 24.31 6.93 -10.41
CA ILE A 164 24.03 6.26 -9.13
C ILE A 164 23.02 5.15 -9.40
N ASP A 165 23.45 3.90 -9.24
CA ASP A 165 22.58 2.73 -9.37
C ASP A 165 22.02 2.34 -7.99
N PRO A 166 20.69 2.37 -7.74
CA PRO A 166 20.09 1.87 -6.51
C PRO A 166 20.26 0.35 -6.35
N ASP A 167 20.02 -0.17 -5.15
CA ASP A 167 19.90 -1.61 -4.93
C ASP A 167 18.44 -2.05 -5.13
N LEU A 168 17.50 -1.21 -4.67
CA LEU A 168 16.06 -1.42 -4.81
C LEU A 168 15.37 -0.18 -5.38
N VAL A 169 14.29 -0.40 -6.13
CA VAL A 169 13.37 0.66 -6.56
C VAL A 169 11.97 0.31 -6.09
N PHE A 170 11.36 1.16 -5.26
CA PHE A 170 10.01 0.95 -4.77
C PHE A 170 8.99 1.62 -5.71
N SER A 171 7.96 0.88 -6.13
CA SER A 171 6.87 1.43 -6.95
C SER A 171 5.52 0.82 -6.60
N VAL A 172 4.53 1.68 -6.34
CA VAL A 172 3.19 1.27 -5.87
C VAL A 172 2.01 1.92 -6.61
N ASP A 173 2.26 2.89 -7.50
CA ASP A 173 1.17 3.67 -8.09
C ASP A 173 0.44 2.89 -9.21
N PRO A 174 -0.90 2.79 -9.15
CA PRO A 174 -1.71 2.05 -10.13
C PRO A 174 -1.84 2.75 -11.49
N GLN A 175 -1.53 4.04 -11.59
CA GLN A 175 -1.69 4.83 -12.80
C GLN A 175 -0.63 4.51 -13.84
N VAL A 176 -1.04 4.43 -15.10
CA VAL A 176 -0.14 4.17 -16.25
C VAL A 176 1.00 5.19 -16.36
N LEU A 177 0.76 6.43 -15.90
CA LEU A 177 1.78 7.47 -15.90
C LEU A 177 3.00 7.10 -15.04
N ASN A 178 2.80 6.31 -13.98
CA ASN A 178 3.87 5.86 -13.10
C ASN A 178 4.95 5.05 -13.83
N THR A 179 4.56 4.25 -14.83
CA THR A 179 5.49 3.49 -15.67
C THR A 179 6.53 4.39 -16.35
N LYS A 180 6.22 5.68 -16.56
CA LYS A 180 7.17 6.62 -17.14
C LYS A 180 8.39 6.87 -16.26
N TYR A 181 8.27 6.77 -14.94
CA TYR A 181 9.41 6.94 -14.04
C TYR A 181 10.43 5.80 -14.11
N LEU A 182 10.04 4.66 -14.68
CA LEU A 182 10.90 3.47 -14.85
C LEU A 182 11.42 3.33 -16.29
N GLU A 183 10.85 4.07 -17.24
CA GLU A 183 11.19 3.98 -18.66
C GLU A 183 12.62 4.47 -18.93
N GLY A 184 13.43 3.64 -19.60
CA GLY A 184 14.82 3.95 -19.94
C GLY A 184 15.84 3.49 -18.90
N TYR A 185 15.41 2.96 -17.75
CA TYR A 185 16.31 2.39 -16.75
C TYR A 185 16.86 1.04 -17.21
N ASN A 186 18.19 0.88 -17.18
CA ASN A 186 18.90 -0.34 -17.57
C ASN A 186 20.01 -0.75 -16.57
N GLY A 187 19.93 -0.25 -15.32
CA GLY A 187 20.80 -0.67 -14.22
C GLY A 187 20.40 -2.02 -13.60
N ASN A 188 20.98 -2.32 -12.43
CA ASN A 188 20.84 -3.61 -11.76
C ASN A 188 19.88 -3.63 -10.56
N ALA A 189 19.33 -2.48 -10.15
CA ALA A 189 18.38 -2.38 -9.06
C ALA A 189 17.18 -3.30 -9.28
N LYS A 190 16.65 -3.87 -8.20
CA LYS A 190 15.48 -4.74 -8.25
C LYS A 190 14.23 -3.99 -7.82
N ILE A 191 13.14 -4.15 -8.55
CA ILE A 191 11.88 -3.50 -8.20
C ILE A 191 11.28 -4.13 -6.95
N VAL A 192 10.67 -3.33 -6.09
CA VAL A 192 9.73 -3.75 -5.06
C VAL A 192 8.38 -3.18 -5.47
N PHE A 193 7.43 -4.06 -5.77
CA PHE A 193 6.23 -3.74 -6.54
C PHE A 193 4.95 -4.09 -5.76
N ASP A 194 3.98 -3.17 -5.67
CA ASP A 194 2.63 -3.54 -5.24
C ASP A 194 1.90 -4.23 -6.40
N PRO A 195 1.31 -5.43 -6.23
CA PRO A 195 0.58 -6.16 -7.27
C PRO A 195 -0.50 -5.37 -8.02
N THR A 196 -1.08 -4.34 -7.41
CA THR A 196 -2.11 -3.47 -7.98
C THR A 196 -1.55 -2.27 -8.76
N SER A 197 -0.23 -2.08 -8.76
CA SER A 197 0.46 -1.03 -9.51
C SER A 197 0.33 -1.23 -11.02
N SER A 198 0.60 -0.18 -11.81
CA SER A 198 0.42 -0.25 -13.26
C SER A 198 1.15 -1.43 -13.89
N TYR A 199 0.40 -2.31 -14.56
CA TYR A 199 0.96 -3.52 -15.15
C TYR A 199 1.96 -3.26 -16.28
N HIS A 200 1.91 -2.07 -16.88
CA HIS A 200 2.88 -1.64 -17.88
C HIS A 200 4.30 -1.58 -17.32
N SER A 201 4.48 -1.31 -16.02
CA SER A 201 5.79 -1.24 -15.38
C SER A 201 6.57 -2.55 -15.47
N LEU A 202 5.91 -3.69 -15.29
CA LEU A 202 6.55 -5.02 -15.42
C LEU A 202 6.71 -5.47 -16.89
N ARG A 203 6.17 -4.72 -17.85
CA ARG A 203 6.34 -4.98 -19.30
C ARG A 203 7.52 -4.22 -19.90
N LEU A 204 8.11 -3.28 -19.18
CA LEU A 204 9.31 -2.59 -19.64
C LEU A 204 10.49 -3.57 -19.84
N PRO A 205 11.40 -3.27 -20.78
CA PRO A 205 12.66 -4.00 -20.91
C PRO A 205 13.56 -3.69 -19.70
N GLY A 206 14.40 -4.66 -19.33
CA GLY A 206 15.36 -4.51 -18.23
C GLY A 206 15.29 -5.65 -17.22
N LYS A 207 16.38 -5.82 -16.46
CA LYS A 207 16.52 -6.87 -15.43
C LYS A 207 15.84 -6.50 -14.11
N PHE A 208 15.47 -5.22 -13.94
CA PHE A 208 14.92 -4.70 -12.70
C PHE A 208 13.58 -5.34 -12.30
N LYS A 209 12.83 -5.89 -13.26
CA LYS A 209 11.54 -6.55 -13.04
C LYS A 209 11.62 -7.92 -12.37
N ASN A 210 12.78 -8.57 -12.36
CA ASN A 210 13.01 -9.80 -11.60
C ASN A 210 13.29 -9.43 -10.13
N GLY A 211 12.29 -8.85 -9.47
CA GLY A 211 12.42 -8.26 -8.14
C GLY A 211 11.44 -8.88 -7.16
N PHE A 212 10.83 -8.03 -6.35
CA PHE A 212 10.00 -8.40 -5.21
C PHE A 212 8.59 -7.85 -5.34
N PHE A 213 7.62 -8.54 -4.77
CA PHE A 213 6.25 -8.03 -4.66
C PHE A 213 5.77 -7.99 -3.21
N THR A 214 4.94 -6.99 -2.91
CA THR A 214 4.43 -6.75 -1.56
C THR A 214 3.05 -7.38 -1.38
N SER A 215 2.67 -7.66 -0.14
CA SER A 215 1.25 -7.74 0.20
C SER A 215 0.59 -6.39 -0.08
N SER A 216 -0.71 -6.43 -0.37
CA SER A 216 -1.53 -5.26 -0.65
C SER A 216 -2.79 -5.32 0.22
N PRO A 217 -3.33 -4.19 0.72
CA PRO A 217 -4.62 -4.19 1.40
C PRO A 217 -5.78 -4.58 0.46
N PHE A 218 -5.52 -4.69 -0.85
CA PHE A 218 -6.49 -5.10 -1.84
C PHE A 218 -6.93 -6.57 -1.62
N PRO A 219 -8.24 -6.86 -1.43
CA PRO A 219 -8.71 -8.19 -1.01
C PRO A 219 -8.25 -9.36 -1.90
N LEU A 220 -8.13 -9.14 -3.22
CA LEU A 220 -7.74 -10.19 -4.17
C LEU A 220 -6.29 -10.66 -3.98
N ILE A 221 -5.47 -9.97 -3.18
CA ILE A 221 -4.14 -10.46 -2.81
C ILE A 221 -4.19 -11.87 -2.20
N ARG A 222 -5.33 -12.25 -1.60
CA ARG A 222 -5.54 -13.58 -1.01
C ARG A 222 -5.54 -14.72 -2.03
N ILE A 223 -5.63 -14.41 -3.33
CA ILE A 223 -5.41 -15.39 -4.41
C ILE A 223 -3.96 -15.85 -4.42
N LEU A 224 -3.00 -14.98 -4.05
CA LEU A 224 -1.58 -15.33 -4.00
C LEU A 224 -1.18 -16.04 -2.70
N SER A 225 -1.91 -15.81 -1.60
CA SER A 225 -1.55 -16.35 -0.29
C SER A 225 -2.75 -16.33 0.66
N SER A 226 -2.90 -17.40 1.45
CA SER A 226 -3.96 -17.46 2.47
C SER A 226 -3.73 -16.46 3.61
N LYS A 227 -2.45 -16.16 3.88
CA LYS A 227 -1.98 -15.20 4.88
C LYS A 227 -0.98 -14.21 4.26
N PRO A 228 -1.45 -13.25 3.44
CA PRO A 228 -0.59 -12.37 2.64
C PRO A 228 0.45 -11.61 3.47
N GLU A 229 0.09 -11.11 4.65
CA GLU A 229 1.02 -10.37 5.51
C GLU A 229 2.13 -11.24 6.07
N GLU A 230 1.83 -12.50 6.42
CA GLU A 230 2.79 -13.44 6.98
C GLU A 230 3.66 -14.08 5.89
N GLU A 231 3.09 -14.48 4.75
CA GLU A 231 3.79 -15.23 3.71
C GLU A 231 4.45 -14.30 2.69
N ILE A 232 3.73 -13.29 2.19
CA ILE A 232 4.26 -12.34 1.20
C ILE A 232 5.11 -11.27 1.88
N GLY A 233 4.63 -10.78 3.04
CA GLY A 233 5.21 -9.64 3.75
C GLY A 233 4.50 -8.33 3.39
N ALA A 234 4.19 -7.52 4.40
CA ALA A 234 3.56 -6.22 4.24
C ALA A 234 4.49 -5.09 4.70
N VAL A 235 4.41 -3.95 4.02
CA VAL A 235 4.98 -2.67 4.46
C VAL A 235 3.87 -1.74 4.89
N ASP A 236 4.20 -0.76 5.72
CA ASP A 236 3.25 0.22 6.19
C ASP A 236 3.00 1.29 5.12
N PHE A 237 1.78 1.81 5.09
CA PHE A 237 1.35 2.80 4.11
C PHE A 237 1.14 4.15 4.78
N GLY A 238 1.87 5.17 4.34
CA GLY A 238 1.69 6.57 4.79
C GLY A 238 1.20 7.51 3.69
N GLY A 239 0.67 6.97 2.59
CA GLY A 239 0.14 7.73 1.45
C GLY A 239 1.17 8.21 0.42
N SER A 240 2.44 7.82 0.58
CA SER A 240 3.54 8.12 -0.35
C SER A 240 4.44 6.90 -0.54
N VAL A 241 4.99 6.72 -1.74
CA VAL A 241 5.96 5.64 -2.02
C VAL A 241 7.17 5.72 -1.07
N SER A 242 7.56 6.94 -0.67
CA SER A 242 8.65 7.14 0.30
C SER A 242 8.39 6.49 1.66
N THR A 243 7.14 6.50 2.13
CA THR A 243 6.81 5.91 3.45
C THR A 243 6.83 4.38 3.37
N ASN A 244 6.40 3.81 2.24
CA ASN A 244 6.57 2.37 1.97
C ASN A 244 8.04 1.97 1.92
N ALA A 245 8.89 2.75 1.25
CA ALA A 245 10.32 2.49 1.15
C ALA A 245 11.03 2.56 2.51
N VAL A 246 10.65 3.50 3.38
CA VAL A 246 11.17 3.56 4.75
C VAL A 246 10.69 2.40 5.61
N SER A 247 9.40 2.03 5.53
CA SER A 247 8.90 0.84 6.23
C SER A 247 9.63 -0.44 5.78
N LEU A 248 9.99 -0.55 4.50
CA LEU A 248 10.85 -1.63 4.03
C LEU A 248 12.24 -1.56 4.65
N ALA A 249 12.89 -0.40 4.68
CA ALA A 249 14.20 -0.25 5.30
C ALA A 249 14.21 -0.70 6.77
N GLU A 250 13.15 -0.40 7.53
CA GLU A 250 12.98 -0.91 8.90
C GLU A 250 12.81 -2.43 8.93
N LYS A 251 11.97 -2.99 8.06
CA LYS A 251 11.72 -4.44 8.01
C LYS A 251 12.93 -5.22 7.52
N MET A 252 13.79 -4.62 6.69
CA MET A 252 15.11 -5.16 6.34
C MET A 252 16.05 -5.23 7.55
N GLY A 253 15.71 -4.57 8.67
CA GLY A 253 16.54 -4.50 9.86
C GLY A 253 17.73 -3.56 9.66
N ALA A 254 17.53 -2.42 8.98
CA ALA A 254 18.58 -1.41 8.82
C ALA A 254 19.18 -1.03 10.18
N ARG A 255 20.49 -0.77 10.24
CA ARG A 255 21.11 -0.21 11.45
C ARG A 255 20.53 1.17 11.76
N ASN A 256 20.70 2.08 10.80
CA ASN A 256 20.07 3.38 10.76
C ASN A 256 19.39 3.61 9.40
N ILE A 257 18.41 4.49 9.37
CA ILE A 257 17.71 4.89 8.15
C ILE A 257 18.06 6.32 7.80
N LEU A 258 18.59 6.50 6.60
CA LEU A 258 19.04 7.80 6.11
C LEU A 258 18.04 8.28 5.06
N LEU A 259 17.54 9.51 5.19
CA LEU A 259 16.51 10.08 4.30
C LEU A 259 17.10 11.18 3.45
N VAL A 260 16.87 11.14 2.13
CA VAL A 260 17.19 12.23 1.20
C VAL A 260 16.00 12.48 0.28
N GLY A 261 15.77 13.73 -0.11
CA GLY A 261 14.69 14.09 -1.03
C GLY A 261 13.31 13.91 -0.41
N GLN A 262 13.20 13.98 0.91
CA GLN A 262 11.94 13.98 1.66
C GLN A 262 11.56 15.40 2.07
N ASP A 263 11.47 16.30 1.09
CA ASP A 263 11.29 17.73 1.36
C ASP A 263 9.91 18.04 1.94
N LEU A 264 8.89 17.27 1.53
CA LEU A 264 7.48 17.40 1.94
C LEU A 264 6.96 18.85 1.89
N SER A 265 7.46 19.60 0.92
CA SER A 265 7.17 21.00 0.67
C SER A 265 7.58 21.35 -0.77
N PHE A 266 7.54 22.63 -1.12
CA PHE A 266 7.86 23.10 -2.46
C PHE A 266 9.08 24.05 -2.51
N PRO A 267 10.30 23.59 -2.15
CA PRO A 267 11.53 24.37 -2.33
C PRO A 267 11.64 24.90 -3.76
N ASN A 268 12.03 26.17 -3.89
CA ASN A 268 12.16 26.84 -5.18
C ASN A 268 10.95 26.71 -6.11
N LYS A 269 9.73 26.53 -5.54
CA LYS A 269 8.47 26.37 -6.28
C LYS A 269 8.41 25.10 -7.15
N LEU A 270 9.15 24.05 -6.78
CA LEU A 270 9.17 22.77 -7.47
C LEU A 270 8.40 21.72 -6.67
N ALA A 271 7.62 20.87 -7.35
CA ALA A 271 6.97 19.72 -6.73
C ALA A 271 7.90 18.51 -6.61
N HIS A 272 8.78 18.35 -7.59
CA HIS A 272 9.76 17.26 -7.66
C HIS A 272 11.14 17.77 -8.09
N CYS A 273 12.16 16.93 -7.87
CA CYS A 273 13.52 17.18 -8.33
C CYS A 273 13.58 17.42 -9.84
N LYS A 274 14.39 18.40 -10.26
CA LYS A 274 14.74 18.58 -11.67
C LYS A 274 15.38 17.30 -12.20
N GLY A 275 15.09 16.92 -13.43
CA GLY A 275 15.47 15.62 -13.97
C GLY A 275 14.48 14.49 -13.70
N ALA A 276 13.46 14.68 -12.84
CA ALA A 276 12.37 13.71 -12.72
C ALA A 276 11.61 13.61 -14.05
N VAL A 277 11.21 12.40 -14.44
CA VAL A 277 10.74 12.12 -15.82
C VAL A 277 9.58 13.01 -16.25
N LEU A 278 8.60 13.24 -15.37
CA LEU A 278 7.47 14.12 -15.72
C LEU A 278 7.88 15.59 -15.81
N GLU A 279 8.77 16.07 -14.94
CA GLU A 279 9.31 17.43 -15.02
C GLU A 279 10.01 17.65 -16.36
N GLU A 280 10.85 16.70 -16.81
CA GLU A 280 11.57 16.78 -18.09
C GLU A 280 10.66 16.66 -19.31
N ARG A 281 9.61 15.85 -19.24
CA ARG A 281 8.64 15.73 -20.35
C ARG A 281 7.93 17.03 -20.67
N PHE A 282 7.70 17.90 -19.67
CA PHE A 282 7.10 19.21 -19.93
C PHE A 282 7.90 20.00 -20.97
N ASN A 283 9.23 19.88 -21.00
CA ASN A 283 10.08 20.55 -21.98
C ASN A 283 9.72 20.20 -23.44
N HIS A 284 9.22 18.98 -23.68
CA HIS A 284 8.89 18.49 -25.03
C HIS A 284 7.46 18.84 -25.48
N ILE A 285 6.61 19.28 -24.56
CA ILE A 285 5.22 19.67 -24.84
C ILE A 285 4.97 21.15 -24.56
N GLU A 286 6.03 21.93 -24.31
CA GLU A 286 5.87 23.34 -24.01
C GLU A 286 5.21 24.09 -25.17
N SER A 287 4.29 24.97 -24.81
CA SER A 287 3.67 25.90 -25.74
C SER A 287 3.50 27.24 -25.04
N ARG A 288 3.09 28.26 -25.79
CA ARG A 288 2.75 29.57 -25.21
C ARG A 288 1.75 29.48 -24.05
N LYS A 289 0.87 28.46 -24.03
CA LYS A 289 -0.15 28.24 -22.98
C LYS A 289 0.22 27.15 -21.96
N LEU A 290 1.30 26.42 -22.19
CA LEU A 290 1.75 25.31 -21.34
C LEU A 290 3.25 25.45 -21.11
N ARG A 291 3.63 26.05 -19.99
CA ARG A 291 5.02 26.14 -19.52
C ARG A 291 5.20 25.33 -18.25
N ARG A 292 6.42 24.84 -18.00
CA ARG A 292 6.76 24.11 -16.77
C ARG A 292 6.40 24.90 -15.50
N GLU A 293 6.67 26.20 -15.44
CA GLU A 293 6.36 27.01 -14.26
C GLU A 293 4.86 27.08 -13.98
N TYR A 294 4.04 27.12 -15.03
CA TYR A 294 2.59 27.11 -14.89
C TYR A 294 2.07 25.75 -14.42
N HIS A 295 2.70 24.66 -14.87
CA HIS A 295 2.40 23.32 -14.36
C HIS A 295 2.76 23.21 -12.87
N ASN A 296 3.95 23.64 -12.48
CA ASN A 296 4.39 23.61 -11.08
C ASN A 296 3.54 24.52 -10.20
N HIS A 297 3.14 25.69 -10.70
CA HIS A 297 2.16 26.53 -10.04
C HIS A 297 0.84 25.79 -9.79
N LYS A 298 0.28 25.13 -10.82
CA LYS A 298 -0.94 24.33 -10.68
C LYS A 298 -0.81 23.23 -9.64
N GLN A 299 0.30 22.49 -9.61
CA GLN A 299 0.53 21.46 -8.60
C GLN A 299 0.56 22.06 -7.18
N MET A 300 1.28 23.16 -6.99
CA MET A 300 1.40 23.86 -5.71
C MET A 300 0.10 24.53 -5.23
N THR A 301 -0.82 24.87 -6.15
CA THR A 301 -2.10 25.51 -5.84
C THR A 301 -3.29 24.56 -5.96
N ALA A 302 -3.07 23.29 -6.29
CA ALA A 302 -4.13 22.29 -6.40
C ALA A 302 -4.84 22.05 -5.06
N LEU A 303 -4.13 22.29 -3.95
CA LEU A 303 -4.63 22.23 -2.59
C LEU A 303 -4.39 23.56 -1.87
N PRO A 304 -5.16 23.87 -0.81
CA PRO A 304 -4.92 25.06 0.01
C PRO A 304 -3.48 25.14 0.49
N VAL A 305 -2.92 26.34 0.41
CA VAL A 305 -1.54 26.60 0.78
C VAL A 305 -1.39 26.52 2.29
N LYS A 306 -0.41 25.72 2.74
CA LYS A 306 0.03 25.64 4.13
C LYS A 306 1.50 26.05 4.21
N LYS A 307 1.98 26.26 5.44
CA LYS A 307 3.38 26.52 5.73
C LYS A 307 3.85 25.62 6.86
N ALA A 308 5.14 25.32 6.88
CA ALA A 308 5.80 24.56 7.93
C ALA A 308 7.21 25.11 8.16
N ALA A 309 7.82 24.80 9.31
CA ALA A 309 9.20 25.18 9.59
C ALA A 309 10.16 24.57 8.54
N SER A 310 11.07 25.39 8.03
CA SER A 310 12.08 24.99 7.05
C SER A 310 13.39 24.57 7.73
N ILE A 311 14.08 23.59 7.17
CA ILE A 311 15.42 23.20 7.64
C ILE A 311 16.47 24.29 7.40
N GLN A 312 16.23 25.19 6.44
CA GLN A 312 17.05 26.37 6.18
C GLN A 312 16.71 27.57 7.10
N GLY A 313 15.80 27.36 8.05
CA GLY A 313 15.24 28.41 8.91
C GLY A 313 14.03 29.11 8.29
N GLY A 314 13.17 29.66 9.16
CA GLY A 314 11.91 30.29 8.75
C GLY A 314 10.82 29.29 8.35
N GLU A 315 9.93 29.72 7.45
CA GLU A 315 8.81 28.92 6.96
C GLU A 315 8.94 28.58 5.48
N ILE A 316 8.53 27.38 5.10
CA ILE A 316 8.44 26.91 3.72
C ILE A 316 7.01 26.55 3.34
N ARG A 317 6.66 26.79 2.07
CA ARG A 317 5.34 26.48 1.51
C ARG A 317 5.15 24.97 1.35
N THR A 318 4.01 24.47 1.80
CA THR A 318 3.58 23.07 1.65
C THR A 318 2.05 23.01 1.48
N ASN A 319 1.44 21.83 1.59
CA ASN A 319 0.00 21.63 1.56
C ASN A 319 -0.43 20.52 2.54
N GLU A 320 -1.74 20.35 2.72
CA GLU A 320 -2.31 19.36 3.65
C GLU A 320 -1.83 17.92 3.36
N LYS A 321 -1.77 17.54 2.07
CA LYS A 321 -1.33 16.20 1.65
C LYS A 321 0.09 15.90 2.11
N LEU A 322 1.02 16.83 1.89
CA LEU A 322 2.42 16.65 2.27
C LEU A 322 2.58 16.70 3.80
N LEU A 323 1.75 17.46 4.52
CA LEU A 323 1.73 17.47 5.98
C LEU A 323 1.23 16.14 6.56
N ILE A 324 0.31 15.43 5.90
CA ILE A 324 -0.07 14.06 6.30
C ILE A 324 1.15 13.12 6.21
N PHE A 325 1.95 13.23 5.14
CA PHE A 325 3.17 12.43 5.00
C PHE A 325 4.19 12.79 6.07
N LYS A 326 4.36 14.09 6.33
CA LYS A 326 5.25 14.60 7.38
C LYS A 326 4.86 14.02 8.73
N LYS A 327 3.57 14.09 9.08
CA LYS A 327 3.02 13.54 10.31
C LYS A 327 3.29 12.03 10.41
N TRP A 328 3.14 11.28 9.31
CA TRP A 328 3.51 9.86 9.29
C TRP A 328 4.98 9.65 9.64
N PHE A 329 5.93 10.38 9.03
CA PHE A 329 7.35 10.23 9.37
C PHE A 329 7.64 10.54 10.85
N GLU A 330 6.97 11.54 11.42
CA GLU A 330 7.18 11.97 12.80
C GLU A 330 6.60 10.98 13.82
N GLU A 331 5.37 10.52 13.59
CA GLU A 331 4.62 9.67 14.51
C GLU A 331 4.92 8.17 14.33
N HIS A 332 5.49 7.76 13.19
CA HIS A 332 5.85 6.36 12.98
C HIS A 332 6.80 5.88 14.09
N PRO A 333 6.50 4.74 14.76
CA PRO A 333 7.34 4.20 15.82
C PRO A 333 8.73 3.81 15.31
N LYS A 334 9.75 4.54 15.74
CA LYS A 334 11.15 4.33 15.31
C LYS A 334 11.79 3.28 16.19
N LYS A 335 12.04 2.08 15.64
CA LYS A 335 12.86 1.05 16.31
C LYS A 335 14.36 1.34 16.19
N ASN A 336 14.73 2.05 15.14
CA ASN A 336 16.10 2.39 14.75
C ASN A 336 16.22 3.90 14.57
N LEU A 337 17.44 4.44 14.65
CA LEU A 337 17.64 5.87 14.47
C LEU A 337 17.45 6.26 13.00
N TRP A 338 16.72 7.35 12.79
CA TRP A 338 16.50 7.94 11.46
C TRP A 338 17.22 9.29 11.39
N PHE A 339 17.79 9.59 10.23
CA PHE A 339 18.52 10.84 9.99
C PHE A 339 18.05 11.47 8.68
N ASN A 340 17.83 12.79 8.70
CA ASN A 340 17.44 13.55 7.51
C ASN A 340 18.68 14.25 6.91
N PHE A 341 19.08 13.80 5.72
CA PHE A 341 20.16 14.40 4.93
C PHE A 341 19.62 15.31 3.79
N GLY A 342 18.33 15.62 3.81
CA GLY A 342 17.75 16.66 2.96
C GLY A 342 18.42 18.00 3.23
N LYS A 343 18.77 18.72 2.15
CA LYS A 343 19.39 20.05 2.21
C LYS A 343 18.38 21.19 2.06
N ASP A 344 17.12 20.88 1.79
CA ASP A 344 16.00 21.83 1.85
C ASP A 344 14.71 21.07 2.20
N GLY A 345 13.64 21.78 2.53
CA GLY A 345 12.35 21.20 2.87
C GLY A 345 11.90 21.43 4.30
N VAL A 346 10.88 20.69 4.74
CA VAL A 346 10.33 20.82 6.09
C VAL A 346 11.23 20.18 7.14
N VAL A 347 11.21 20.74 8.35
CA VAL A 347 11.78 20.09 9.54
C VAL A 347 10.94 18.86 9.90
N LEU A 348 11.61 17.72 10.14
CA LEU A 348 11.00 16.48 10.60
C LEU A 348 11.30 16.29 12.09
N ASN A 349 10.32 16.52 12.96
CA ASN A 349 10.50 16.38 14.40
C ASN A 349 10.74 14.91 14.77
N GLY A 350 11.70 14.68 15.66
CA GLY A 350 12.13 13.33 16.03
C GLY A 350 13.03 12.64 14.98
N ILE A 351 13.41 13.34 13.90
CA ILE A 351 14.37 12.86 12.89
C ILE A 351 15.43 13.95 12.71
N PRO A 352 16.59 13.86 13.40
CA PRO A 352 17.62 14.90 13.33
C PRO A 352 18.17 15.09 11.91
N ASN A 353 18.40 16.34 11.54
CA ASN A 353 19.14 16.67 10.33
C ASN A 353 20.64 16.39 10.52
N SER A 354 21.28 15.81 9.50
CA SER A 354 22.72 15.51 9.52
C SER A 354 23.36 15.73 8.15
N ASP A 355 24.68 15.89 8.14
CA ASP A 355 25.50 15.96 6.93
C ASP A 355 26.19 14.61 6.68
N PHE A 356 26.32 14.22 5.41
CA PHE A 356 26.89 12.94 5.02
C PHE A 356 28.32 12.74 5.54
N LEU A 357 29.18 13.75 5.38
CA LEU A 357 30.58 13.66 5.79
C LEU A 357 30.68 13.47 7.30
N LYS A 358 29.95 14.30 8.05
CA LYS A 358 29.92 14.22 9.52
C LYS A 358 29.39 12.86 9.98
N TYR A 359 28.28 12.41 9.42
CA TYR A 359 27.66 11.14 9.80
C TYR A 359 28.59 9.95 9.57
N ILE A 360 29.23 9.87 8.40
CA ILE A 360 30.13 8.76 8.05
C ILE A 360 31.40 8.77 8.92
N GLN A 361 31.86 9.95 9.36
CA GLN A 361 32.98 10.06 10.31
C GLN A 361 32.60 9.56 11.71
N GLU A 362 31.36 9.79 12.14
CA GLU A 362 30.85 9.40 13.46
C GLU A 362 30.34 7.95 13.51
N ASN A 363 29.99 7.36 12.36
CA ASN A 363 29.38 6.05 12.26
C ASN A 363 30.20 5.13 11.35
N GLU A 364 31.01 4.26 11.95
CA GLU A 364 31.82 3.28 11.22
C GLU A 364 30.92 2.33 10.41
N CYS A 365 31.28 2.04 9.16
CA CYS A 365 30.49 1.20 8.26
C CYS A 365 31.30 -0.06 7.88
N ASP A 366 30.71 -1.24 8.05
CA ASP A 366 31.27 -2.48 7.51
C ASP A 366 30.95 -2.60 6.01
N LEU A 367 31.90 -2.16 5.18
CA LEU A 367 31.78 -2.20 3.72
C LEU A 367 31.57 -3.60 3.17
N ARG A 368 32.19 -4.63 3.77
CA ARG A 368 32.05 -6.02 3.32
C ARG A 368 30.65 -6.54 3.61
N PHE A 369 30.12 -6.19 4.78
CA PHE A 369 28.75 -6.54 5.13
C PHE A 369 27.74 -5.86 4.19
N VAL A 370 27.90 -4.55 3.91
CA VAL A 370 27.03 -3.84 2.95
C VAL A 370 27.09 -4.48 1.56
N GLU A 371 28.29 -4.80 1.06
CA GLU A 371 28.46 -5.50 -0.22
C GLU A 371 27.80 -6.89 -0.24
N SER A 372 27.88 -7.63 0.87
CA SER A 372 27.18 -8.89 1.06
C SER A 372 25.65 -8.71 0.98
N ILE A 373 25.09 -7.68 1.62
CA ILE A 373 23.64 -7.42 1.55
C ILE A 373 23.20 -7.08 0.12
N ARG A 374 23.97 -6.24 -0.58
CA ARG A 374 23.68 -5.89 -1.98
C ARG A 374 23.71 -7.12 -2.89
N SER A 375 24.69 -8.01 -2.68
CA SER A 375 24.78 -9.29 -3.40
C SER A 375 23.63 -10.23 -3.05
N GLN A 376 23.22 -10.26 -1.78
CA GLN A 376 22.09 -11.06 -1.30
C GLN A 376 20.76 -10.60 -1.92
N ILE A 377 20.52 -9.29 -2.05
CA ILE A 377 19.34 -8.75 -2.75
C ILE A 377 19.26 -9.29 -4.17
N LEU A 378 20.38 -9.25 -4.92
CA LEU A 378 20.44 -9.77 -6.28
C LEU A 378 20.19 -11.28 -6.31
N PHE A 379 20.86 -12.04 -5.46
CA PHE A 379 20.75 -13.49 -5.39
C PHE A 379 19.32 -13.94 -5.06
N ILE A 380 18.67 -13.33 -4.06
CA ILE A 380 17.28 -13.66 -3.70
C ILE A 380 16.38 -13.40 -4.91
N SER A 381 16.51 -12.24 -5.54
CA SER A 381 15.66 -11.83 -6.68
C SER A 381 15.76 -12.74 -7.91
N GLU A 382 16.84 -13.53 -8.01
CA GLU A 382 17.10 -14.43 -9.14
C GLU A 382 16.62 -15.86 -8.89
N LYS A 383 16.27 -16.23 -7.65
CA LYS A 383 15.74 -17.56 -7.35
C LYS A 383 14.41 -17.82 -8.07
N GLY A 384 13.52 -16.83 -8.09
CA GLY A 384 12.14 -17.01 -8.53
C GLY A 384 11.36 -17.92 -7.57
N LEU A 385 10.04 -17.70 -7.46
CA LEU A 385 9.15 -18.47 -6.59
C LEU A 385 9.38 -19.99 -6.79
N GLU A 386 10.06 -20.63 -5.83
CA GLU A 386 10.35 -22.07 -5.86
C GLU A 386 9.05 -22.85 -6.15
N SER A 387 9.13 -23.75 -7.13
CA SER A 387 8.23 -24.78 -7.69
C SER A 387 6.80 -25.04 -7.15
N ASP A 388 6.46 -24.67 -5.92
CA ASP A 388 5.17 -24.98 -5.29
C ASP A 388 4.02 -24.18 -5.89
N PHE A 389 4.23 -22.93 -6.26
CA PHE A 389 3.17 -22.09 -6.85
C PHE A 389 2.84 -22.48 -8.29
N GLN A 390 3.86 -22.76 -9.11
CA GLN A 390 3.64 -23.30 -10.46
C GLN A 390 2.95 -24.66 -10.42
N SER A 391 3.30 -25.53 -9.47
CA SER A 391 2.65 -26.83 -9.32
C SER A 391 1.18 -26.70 -8.90
N ASN A 392 0.84 -25.74 -8.03
CA ASN A 392 -0.54 -25.47 -7.62
C ASN A 392 -1.35 -24.80 -8.72
N PHE A 393 -0.78 -23.82 -9.44
CA PHE A 393 -1.45 -23.12 -10.53
C PHE A 393 -1.62 -24.01 -11.79
N LEU A 394 -0.62 -24.82 -12.17
CA LEU A 394 -0.77 -25.80 -13.27
C LEU A 394 -1.73 -26.92 -12.88
N LYS A 395 -1.68 -27.43 -11.64
CA LYS A 395 -2.68 -28.41 -11.18
C LYS A 395 -4.09 -27.81 -11.24
N GLU A 396 -4.28 -26.57 -10.82
CA GLU A 396 -5.60 -25.91 -10.89
C GLU A 396 -6.05 -25.60 -12.31
N LYS A 397 -5.17 -25.13 -13.20
CA LYS A 397 -5.49 -24.91 -14.62
C LYS A 397 -5.87 -26.23 -15.33
N THR A 398 -5.11 -27.30 -15.09
CA THR A 398 -5.42 -28.64 -15.66
C THR A 398 -6.70 -29.22 -15.07
N THR A 399 -7.07 -28.84 -13.84
CA THR A 399 -8.35 -29.25 -13.25
C THR A 399 -9.53 -28.44 -13.81
N LEU A 400 -9.34 -27.13 -14.08
CA LEU A 400 -10.34 -26.27 -14.70
C LEU A 400 -10.62 -26.66 -16.17
N GLU A 401 -9.60 -27.03 -16.93
CA GLU A 401 -9.75 -27.52 -18.31
C GLU A 401 -10.44 -28.89 -18.36
N LYS A 402 -10.18 -29.78 -17.38
CA LYS A 402 -10.90 -31.06 -17.23
C LYS A 402 -12.34 -30.90 -16.73
N ASP A 403 -12.61 -29.87 -15.92
CA ASP A 403 -13.95 -29.57 -15.43
C ASP A 403 -14.85 -28.97 -16.53
N GLU A 404 -14.30 -28.23 -17.52
CA GLU A 404 -15.02 -27.82 -18.74
C GLU A 404 -15.37 -29.00 -19.65
N GLU A 405 -14.45 -29.95 -19.86
CA GLU A 405 -14.74 -31.20 -20.60
C GLU A 405 -15.80 -32.05 -19.89
N ASN A 406 -15.72 -32.16 -18.56
CA ASN A 406 -16.73 -32.87 -17.76
C ASN A 406 -18.09 -32.16 -17.77
N PHE A 407 -18.15 -30.82 -17.82
CA PHE A 407 -19.39 -30.06 -17.93
C PHE A 407 -20.10 -30.28 -19.29
N SER A 408 -19.33 -30.49 -20.36
CA SER A 408 -19.87 -30.87 -21.67
C SER A 408 -20.49 -32.28 -21.65
N SER A 409 -19.90 -33.21 -20.89
CA SER A 409 -20.43 -34.57 -20.71
C SER A 409 -21.67 -34.62 -19.80
N TYR A 410 -21.73 -33.75 -18.78
CA TYR A 410 -22.83 -33.67 -17.81
C TYR A 410 -24.15 -33.18 -18.39
N LYS A 411 -24.12 -32.48 -19.53
CA LYS A 411 -25.33 -32.07 -20.27
C LYS A 411 -25.98 -33.25 -21.02
N SER A 412 -25.22 -34.30 -21.31
CA SER A 412 -25.72 -35.49 -22.03
C SER A 412 -26.32 -36.55 -21.11
N SER A 413 -25.90 -36.60 -19.85
CA SER A 413 -26.27 -37.64 -18.88
C SER A 413 -27.41 -37.27 -17.93
N LEU A 414 -27.93 -36.04 -17.97
CA LEU A 414 -29.12 -35.60 -17.20
C LEU A 414 -30.47 -36.06 -17.81
N SER A 415 -30.46 -36.96 -18.80
CA SER A 415 -31.68 -37.52 -19.39
C SER A 415 -32.11 -38.87 -18.80
N GLN A 416 -31.35 -39.51 -17.88
CA GLN A 416 -31.74 -40.82 -17.35
C GLN A 416 -31.40 -41.05 -15.86
N ALA A 417 -32.48 -41.23 -15.10
CA ALA A 417 -32.65 -42.18 -14.01
C ALA A 417 -31.94 -42.00 -12.64
N SER A 418 -32.85 -41.78 -11.67
CA SER A 418 -32.90 -42.15 -10.27
C SER A 418 -32.47 -43.58 -9.87
N VAL A 419 -32.13 -43.74 -8.56
CA VAL A 419 -32.38 -44.88 -7.63
C VAL A 419 -31.15 -45.66 -7.07
N SER A 420 -31.01 -45.56 -5.73
CA SER A 420 -30.63 -46.60 -4.72
C SER A 420 -29.18 -46.93 -4.27
N LYS A 421 -29.02 -46.83 -2.93
CA LYS A 421 -28.50 -47.77 -1.91
C LYS A 421 -27.01 -48.19 -1.78
N THR A 422 -26.48 -47.82 -0.60
CA THR A 422 -25.71 -48.57 0.45
C THR A 422 -24.27 -49.09 0.25
N ASN A 423 -23.47 -48.73 1.26
CA ASN A 423 -22.37 -49.46 1.94
C ASN A 423 -21.03 -49.67 1.21
N SER A 424 -19.96 -49.06 1.73
CA SER A 424 -19.07 -49.68 2.74
C SER A 424 -17.65 -49.08 2.76
N PHE A 425 -17.00 -49.28 3.92
CA PHE A 425 -15.56 -49.27 4.19
C PHE A 425 -14.77 -47.95 4.24
N SER A 426 -14.37 -47.69 5.49
CA SER A 426 -13.25 -46.89 5.96
C SER A 426 -11.93 -47.19 5.23
N LYS A 427 -11.33 -46.14 4.67
CA LYS A 427 -9.90 -45.79 4.74
C LYS A 427 -9.74 -44.44 4.02
N ASN A 428 -9.02 -43.51 4.64
CA ASN A 428 -8.68 -42.15 4.18
C ASN A 428 -9.46 -40.99 4.83
N GLU A 429 -9.48 -40.89 6.16
CA GLU A 429 -9.94 -39.66 6.83
C GLU A 429 -8.94 -38.49 6.70
N ASP A 430 -7.64 -38.77 6.54
CA ASP A 430 -6.61 -37.74 6.36
C ASP A 430 -6.54 -37.20 4.91
N ASP A 431 -6.83 -38.06 3.92
CA ASP A 431 -6.91 -37.66 2.50
C ASP A 431 -8.25 -36.95 2.20
N LEU A 432 -9.32 -37.31 2.91
CA LEU A 432 -10.61 -36.61 2.84
C LEU A 432 -10.51 -35.22 3.45
N THR A 433 -9.85 -35.00 4.58
CA THR A 433 -9.71 -33.66 5.18
C THR A 433 -8.83 -32.72 4.34
N GLN A 434 -7.80 -33.23 3.66
CA GLN A 434 -6.98 -32.45 2.71
C GLN A 434 -7.73 -32.14 1.40
N ASN A 435 -8.53 -33.07 0.90
CA ASN A 435 -9.38 -32.84 -0.28
C ASN A 435 -10.62 -31.97 0.04
N PHE A 436 -11.16 -32.05 1.26
CA PHE A 436 -12.29 -31.23 1.72
C PHE A 436 -11.86 -29.78 2.01
N SER A 437 -10.66 -29.56 2.55
CA SER A 437 -10.08 -28.23 2.70
C SER A 437 -9.73 -27.59 1.35
N ARG A 438 -9.24 -28.37 0.38
CA ARG A 438 -9.09 -27.93 -1.03
C ARG A 438 -10.43 -27.66 -1.73
N PHE A 439 -11.45 -28.48 -1.49
CA PHE A 439 -12.80 -28.27 -2.03
C PHE A 439 -13.49 -27.04 -1.43
N MET A 440 -13.28 -26.79 -0.13
CA MET A 440 -13.74 -25.57 0.55
C MET A 440 -13.01 -24.33 0.04
N LEU A 441 -11.71 -24.43 -0.29
CA LEU A 441 -10.97 -23.34 -0.93
C LEU A 441 -11.49 -23.05 -2.34
N LYS A 442 -11.77 -24.10 -3.14
CA LYS A 442 -12.40 -23.96 -4.48
C LYS A 442 -13.82 -23.39 -4.40
N LYS A 443 -14.66 -23.86 -3.48
CA LYS A 443 -15.98 -23.27 -3.22
C LYS A 443 -15.86 -21.83 -2.79
N LYS A 444 -14.83 -21.48 -2.00
CA LYS A 444 -14.60 -20.12 -1.52
C LYS A 444 -14.13 -19.20 -2.64
N ILE A 445 -13.16 -19.61 -3.46
CA ILE A 445 -12.69 -18.88 -4.63
C ILE A 445 -13.81 -18.73 -5.66
N LEU A 446 -14.55 -19.80 -5.95
CA LEU A 446 -15.71 -19.75 -6.86
C LEU A 446 -16.85 -18.92 -6.26
N SER A 447 -17.06 -18.94 -4.94
CA SER A 447 -18.04 -18.08 -4.28
C SER A 447 -17.61 -16.62 -4.30
N GLU A 448 -16.33 -16.31 -4.15
CA GLU A 448 -15.83 -14.94 -4.21
C GLU A 448 -15.80 -14.42 -5.65
N LEU A 449 -15.47 -15.26 -6.63
CA LEU A 449 -15.59 -14.95 -8.06
C LEU A 449 -17.06 -14.81 -8.49
N ASN A 450 -17.98 -15.61 -7.94
CA ASN A 450 -19.42 -15.48 -8.19
C ASN A 450 -20.01 -14.26 -7.48
N VAL A 451 -19.58 -13.94 -6.25
CA VAL A 451 -19.92 -12.68 -5.58
C VAL A 451 -19.39 -11.50 -6.39
N LEU A 452 -18.16 -11.58 -6.93
CA LEU A 452 -17.62 -10.58 -7.85
C LEU A 452 -18.45 -10.49 -9.15
N SER A 453 -18.85 -11.63 -9.72
CA SER A 453 -19.67 -11.71 -10.94
C SER A 453 -21.06 -11.11 -10.71
N ASP A 454 -21.69 -11.40 -9.57
CA ASP A 454 -23.01 -10.91 -9.20
C ASP A 454 -22.97 -9.43 -8.82
N GLN A 455 -21.93 -8.98 -8.11
CA GLN A 455 -21.66 -7.56 -7.89
C GLN A 455 -21.44 -6.81 -9.21
N LEU A 456 -20.71 -7.41 -10.16
CA LEU A 456 -20.49 -6.81 -11.48
C LEU A 456 -21.76 -6.83 -12.35
N LYS A 457 -22.62 -7.85 -12.26
CA LYS A 457 -23.89 -7.92 -13.01
C LYS A 457 -24.90 -6.87 -12.55
N VAL A 458 -25.04 -6.68 -11.23
CA VAL A 458 -25.91 -5.64 -10.65
C VAL A 458 -25.46 -4.22 -11.06
N PHE A 459 -24.20 -4.05 -11.44
CA PHE A 459 -23.62 -2.79 -11.92
C PHE A 459 -23.64 -2.61 -13.45
N ILE A 460 -23.85 -3.68 -14.23
CA ILE A 460 -24.00 -3.62 -15.70
C ILE A 460 -25.46 -3.39 -16.09
N GLU A 461 -26.41 -3.75 -15.22
CA GLU A 461 -27.85 -3.53 -15.42
C GLU A 461 -28.36 -2.14 -14.98
N LYS A 462 -27.49 -1.28 -14.43
CA LYS A 462 -27.76 0.14 -14.11
C LYS A 462 -26.90 1.05 -14.98
#